data_AF-A0A1F9CXK6-F1
#
_entry.id   AF-A0A1F9CXK6-F1
#
_cell.length_a   1.000
_cell.length_b   1.000
_cell.length_c   1.000
_cell.angle_alpha   90.00
_cell.angle_beta   90.00
_cell.angle_gamma   90.00
#
_symmetry.space_group_name_H-M   'P 1'
#
loop_
_entity.id
_entity.type
_entity.pdbx_description
1 polymer ?
#
loop_
_entity_poly.entity_id
_entity_poly.type
_entity_poly.pdbx_seq_one_letter_code
_entity_poly.pdbx_strand_id
1 'polypeptide(L)'
;MIEFHKIWIEQCEGARGIKEEFGTEKAIGYLIGEKLVNFVRASDTHPEFAAELPNFVAEVKQIFEPHEIREYLEDVRRIGAMGHVATDEEFEFMRKVGAFDEDPVRGAEDVLIVERIKEMLLG
;
A
#
# COMPACT_ATOMS: atom_id res chain seq x y z
N MET A 1 16.58 -17.52 9.65
CA MET A 1 15.63 -17.71 8.53
C MET A 1 14.58 -16.64 8.71
N ILE A 2 14.36 -15.79 7.71
CA ILE A 2 13.37 -14.71 7.82
C ILE A 2 11.98 -15.35 7.70
N GLU A 3 11.11 -15.12 8.68
CA GLU A 3 9.70 -15.48 8.58
C GLU A 3 9.02 -14.47 7.67
N PHE A 4 8.75 -14.86 6.41
CA PHE A 4 8.31 -13.91 5.39
C PHE A 4 6.96 -13.23 5.74
N HIS A 5 6.10 -13.87 6.52
CA HIS A 5 4.86 -13.28 7.03
C HIS A 5 5.10 -12.17 8.08
N LYS A 6 6.31 -12.02 8.62
CA LYS A 6 6.71 -10.93 9.52
C LYS A 6 7.50 -9.82 8.83
N ILE A 7 7.62 -9.85 7.51
CA ILE A 7 8.33 -8.83 6.73
C ILE A 7 7.75 -7.42 6.94
N TRP A 8 6.48 -7.33 7.37
CA TRP A 8 5.81 -6.08 7.67
C TRP A 8 6.55 -5.24 8.73
N ILE A 9 7.28 -5.88 9.66
CA ILE A 9 8.06 -5.18 10.70
C ILE A 9 9.16 -4.33 10.06
N GLU A 10 9.97 -4.95 9.19
CA GLU A 10 11.04 -4.25 8.47
C GLU A 10 10.49 -3.20 7.49
N GLN A 11 9.32 -3.46 6.91
CA GLN A 11 8.63 -2.50 6.03
C GLN A 11 8.13 -1.29 6.83
N CYS A 12 7.60 -1.48 8.03
CA CYS A 12 7.21 -0.38 8.92
C CYS A 12 8.43 0.48 9.30
N GLU A 13 9.55 -0.14 9.67
CA GLU A 13 10.79 0.60 9.94
C GLU A 13 11.29 1.36 8.71
N GLY A 14 11.25 0.74 7.52
CA GLY A 14 11.55 1.41 6.26
C GLY A 14 10.64 2.62 6.01
N ALA A 15 9.35 2.51 6.31
CA ALA A 15 8.40 3.61 6.16
C ALA A 15 8.69 4.77 7.13
N ARG A 16 9.17 4.50 8.35
CA ARG A 16 9.62 5.53 9.29
C ARG A 16 10.80 6.31 8.74
N GLY A 17 11.82 5.60 8.25
CA GLY A 17 12.97 6.23 7.59
C GLY A 17 12.56 7.06 6.37
N ILE A 18 11.68 6.53 5.51
CA ILE A 18 11.16 7.28 4.36
C ILE A 18 10.38 8.53 4.81
N LYS A 19 9.58 8.43 5.88
CA LYS A 19 8.82 9.57 6.41
C LYS A 19 9.74 10.67 6.90
N GLU A 20 10.83 10.32 7.58
CA GLU A 20 11.85 11.27 8.04
C GLU A 20 12.65 11.90 6.89
N GLU A 21 13.06 11.12 5.89
CA GLU A 21 13.95 11.59 4.82
C GLU A 21 13.21 12.24 3.63
N PHE A 22 12.02 11.74 3.29
CA PHE A 22 11.29 12.08 2.06
C PHE A 22 9.85 12.54 2.30
N GLY A 23 9.37 12.51 3.54
CA GLY A 23 8.06 13.02 3.94
C GLY A 23 6.92 11.99 3.91
N THR A 24 5.78 12.39 4.46
CA THR A 24 4.59 11.54 4.66
C THR A 24 4.09 10.91 3.36
N GLU A 25 3.97 11.69 2.28
CA GLU A 25 3.39 11.21 1.01
C GLU A 25 4.15 9.98 0.46
N LYS A 26 5.48 10.05 0.45
CA LYS A 26 6.33 8.96 -0.01
C LYS A 26 6.24 7.75 0.91
N ALA A 27 6.19 7.97 2.22
CA ALA A 27 6.06 6.89 3.19
C ALA A 27 4.71 6.17 3.10
N ILE A 28 3.61 6.91 2.91
CA ILE A 28 2.27 6.34 2.74
C ILE A 28 2.17 5.55 1.44
N GLY A 29 2.64 6.11 0.31
CA GLY A 29 2.64 5.41 -0.96
C GLY A 29 3.43 4.09 -0.90
N TYR A 30 4.56 4.09 -0.18
CA TYR A 30 5.34 2.89 0.07
C TYR A 30 4.57 1.88 0.95
N LEU A 31 4.17 2.28 2.16
CA LEU A 31 3.67 1.33 3.15
C LEU A 31 2.23 0.90 2.89
N ILE A 32 1.34 1.85 2.62
CA ILE A 32 -0.08 1.57 2.38
C ILE A 32 -0.27 1.21 0.91
N GLY A 33 0.22 2.07 0.01
CA GLY A 33 0.02 1.94 -1.43
C GLY A 33 0.63 0.69 -2.06
N GLU A 34 1.69 0.14 -1.49
CA GLU A 34 2.31 -1.07 -2.01
C GLU A 34 2.36 -2.21 -0.99
N LYS A 35 2.99 -2.00 0.17
CA LYS A 35 3.29 -3.12 1.08
C LYS A 35 2.03 -3.73 1.70
N LEU A 36 1.15 -2.90 2.26
CA LEU A 36 -0.10 -3.37 2.84
C LEU A 36 -1.03 -3.96 1.78
N VAL A 37 -1.12 -3.34 0.60
CA VAL A 37 -1.85 -3.88 -0.56
C VAL A 37 -1.39 -5.30 -0.89
N ASN A 38 -0.08 -5.53 -1.02
CA ASN A 38 0.45 -6.86 -1.31
C ASN A 38 0.22 -7.85 -0.15
N PHE A 39 0.28 -7.36 1.10
CA PHE A 39 0.08 -8.17 2.29
C PHE A 39 -1.38 -8.63 2.43
N VAL A 40 -2.35 -7.75 2.16
CA VAL A 40 -3.78 -8.08 2.16
C VAL A 40 -4.08 -9.14 1.09
N ARG A 41 -3.52 -9.02 -0.11
CA ARG A 41 -3.64 -10.06 -1.16
C ARG A 41 -3.07 -11.40 -0.73
N ALA A 42 -1.89 -11.40 -0.10
CA ALA A 42 -1.27 -12.63 0.40
C ALA A 42 -2.13 -13.28 1.48
N SER A 43 -2.78 -12.49 2.34
CA SER A 43 -3.63 -12.97 3.43
C SER A 43 -4.85 -13.77 2.98
N ASP A 44 -5.32 -13.58 1.74
CA ASP A 44 -6.48 -14.31 1.21
C ASP A 44 -6.18 -15.78 0.95
N THR A 45 -4.91 -16.14 0.79
CA THR A 45 -4.48 -17.51 0.45
C THR A 45 -3.46 -18.11 1.44
N HIS A 46 -2.82 -17.27 2.27
CA HIS A 46 -1.80 -17.69 3.23
C HIS A 46 -2.22 -17.34 4.67
N PRO A 47 -2.65 -18.34 5.47
CA PRO A 47 -3.14 -18.11 6.84
C PRO A 47 -2.16 -17.41 7.78
N GLU A 48 -0.86 -17.61 7.59
CA GLU A 48 0.20 -16.96 8.35
C GLU A 48 0.25 -15.43 8.12
N PHE A 49 -0.09 -14.97 6.90
CA PHE A 49 -0.26 -13.54 6.61
C PHE A 49 -1.56 -13.01 7.23
N ALA A 50 -2.65 -13.77 7.14
CA ALA A 50 -3.92 -13.39 7.76
C ALA A 50 -3.80 -13.22 9.28
N ALA A 51 -2.99 -14.07 9.94
CA ALA A 51 -2.73 -13.99 11.37
C ALA A 51 -1.97 -12.71 11.78
N GLU A 52 -1.07 -12.21 10.93
CA GLU A 52 -0.25 -11.02 11.20
C GLU A 52 -0.90 -9.71 10.73
N LEU A 53 -1.91 -9.77 9.85
CA LEU A 53 -2.55 -8.59 9.28
C LEU A 53 -3.08 -7.60 10.34
N PRO A 54 -3.71 -8.01 11.46
CA PRO A 54 -4.11 -7.08 12.51
C PRO A 54 -2.93 -6.33 13.16
N ASN A 55 -1.79 -7.00 13.33
CA ASN A 55 -0.59 -6.38 13.89
C ASN A 55 0.00 -5.34 12.93
N PHE A 56 0.06 -5.69 11.63
CA PHE A 56 0.53 -4.76 10.62
C PHE A 56 -0.39 -3.52 10.53
N VAL A 57 -1.72 -3.72 10.51
CA VAL A 57 -2.70 -2.63 10.53
C VAL A 57 -2.53 -1.74 11.77
N ALA A 58 -2.32 -2.32 12.94
CA ALA A 58 -2.09 -1.57 14.16
C ALA A 58 -0.81 -0.72 14.07
N GLU A 59 0.26 -1.26 13.49
CA GLU A 59 1.51 -0.53 13.33
C GLU A 59 1.39 0.63 12.32
N VAL A 60 0.70 0.41 11.19
CA VAL A 60 0.40 1.47 10.21
C VAL A 60 -0.31 2.66 10.87
N LYS A 61 -1.29 2.38 11.75
CA LYS A 61 -2.01 3.41 12.52
C LYS A 61 -1.13 4.16 13.53
N GLN A 62 0.04 3.62 13.90
CA GLN A 62 1.02 4.34 14.72
C GLN A 62 1.97 5.19 13.89
N ILE A 63 2.17 4.88 12.59
CA ILE A 63 3.08 5.63 11.71
C ILE A 63 2.41 6.88 11.16
N PHE A 64 1.12 6.76 10.82
CA PHE A 64 0.37 7.80 10.13
C PHE A 64 -0.85 8.23 10.92
N GLU A 65 -1.11 9.52 10.89
CA GLU A 65 -2.31 10.10 11.47
C GLU A 65 -3.54 9.73 10.63
N PRO A 66 -4.74 9.60 11.24
CA PRO A 66 -5.95 9.22 10.50
C PRO A 66 -6.30 10.14 9.32
N HIS A 67 -5.93 11.43 9.40
CA HIS A 67 -6.16 12.37 8.30
C HIS A 67 -5.20 12.13 7.13
N GLU A 68 -3.92 11.83 7.39
CA GLU A 68 -2.93 11.49 6.36
C GLU A 68 -3.38 10.23 5.58
N ILE A 69 -3.90 9.22 6.30
CA ILE A 69 -4.43 7.99 5.69
C ILE A 69 -5.67 8.28 4.84
N ARG A 70 -6.59 9.09 5.35
CA ARG A 70 -7.84 9.43 4.65
C ARG A 70 -7.55 10.18 3.36
N GLU A 71 -6.74 11.23 3.42
CA GLU A 71 -6.38 12.04 2.26
C GLU A 71 -5.75 11.18 1.16
N TYR A 72 -4.84 10.27 1.54
CA TYR A 72 -4.25 9.34 0.58
C TYR A 72 -5.27 8.40 -0.06
N LEU A 73 -6.08 7.71 0.74
CA LEU A 73 -7.02 6.70 0.21
C LEU A 73 -8.19 7.32 -0.58
N GLU A 74 -8.47 8.61 -0.42
CA GLU A 74 -9.49 9.32 -1.20
C GLU A 74 -9.00 9.76 -2.59
N ASP A 75 -7.69 9.98 -2.77
CA ASP A 75 -7.10 10.44 -4.04
C ASP A 75 -6.21 9.39 -4.73
N VAL A 76 -5.99 8.21 -4.11
CA VAL A 76 -5.13 7.17 -4.68
C VAL A 76 -5.65 6.69 -6.05
N ARG A 77 -4.87 6.95 -7.10
CA ARG A 77 -5.22 6.56 -8.49
C ARG A 77 -4.64 5.22 -8.91
N ARG A 78 -3.58 4.78 -8.23
CA ARG A 78 -2.86 3.54 -8.51
C ARG A 78 -2.20 3.02 -7.25
N ILE A 79 -2.10 1.69 -7.16
CA ILE A 79 -1.43 0.98 -6.07
C ILE A 79 -0.34 0.05 -6.62
N GLY A 80 0.50 -0.46 -5.74
CA GLY A 80 1.71 -1.24 -6.08
C GLY A 80 2.94 -0.36 -6.29
N ALA A 81 3.99 -0.91 -6.88
CA ALA A 81 5.31 -0.26 -7.00
C ALA A 81 5.24 1.13 -7.68
N MET A 82 4.36 1.30 -8.67
CA MET A 82 4.20 2.57 -9.36
C MET A 82 3.46 3.64 -8.54
N GLY A 83 2.78 3.25 -7.45
CA GLY A 83 2.08 4.18 -6.56
C GLY A 83 3.01 5.12 -5.79
N HIS A 84 4.29 4.79 -5.64
CA HIS A 84 5.25 5.64 -4.92
C HIS A 84 6.52 5.98 -5.71
N VAL A 85 6.85 5.20 -6.76
CA VAL A 85 8.04 5.41 -7.61
C VAL A 85 7.80 6.46 -8.71
N ALA A 86 6.60 6.53 -9.28
CA ALA A 86 6.29 7.42 -10.38
C ALA A 86 5.36 8.55 -9.93
N THR A 87 5.53 9.73 -10.49
CA THR A 87 4.53 10.81 -10.46
C THR A 87 3.31 10.43 -11.33
N ASP A 88 2.20 11.15 -11.17
CA ASP A 88 1.01 10.95 -12.00
C ASP A 88 1.29 11.18 -13.49
N GLU A 89 2.10 12.18 -13.82
CA GLU A 89 2.49 12.48 -15.20
C GLU A 89 3.33 11.36 -15.81
N GLU A 90 4.32 10.84 -15.07
CA GLU A 90 5.15 9.72 -15.50
C GLU A 90 4.33 8.45 -15.68
N PHE A 91 3.39 8.19 -14.76
CA PHE A 91 2.49 7.05 -14.86
C PHE A 91 1.59 7.13 -16.08
N GLU A 92 0.94 8.28 -16.32
CA GLU A 92 0.08 8.49 -17.49
C GLU A 92 0.87 8.41 -18.80
N PHE A 93 2.10 8.92 -18.83
CA PHE A 93 2.98 8.75 -19.97
C PHE A 93 3.25 7.27 -20.25
N MET A 94 3.68 6.51 -19.23
CA MET A 94 3.94 5.07 -19.36
C MET A 94 2.70 4.28 -19.80
N ARG A 95 1.52 4.61 -19.26
CA ARG A 95 0.25 4.02 -19.68
C ARG A 95 -0.04 4.31 -21.15
N LYS A 96 0.11 5.57 -21.58
CA LYS A 96 -0.13 5.99 -22.97
C LYS A 96 0.77 5.32 -23.99
N VAL A 97 2.03 5.02 -23.62
CA VAL A 97 2.96 4.31 -24.51
C VAL A 97 2.82 2.79 -24.45
N GLY A 98 1.82 2.26 -23.72
CA GLY A 98 1.55 0.83 -23.63
C GLY A 98 2.59 0.07 -22.80
N ALA A 99 3.24 0.72 -21.83
CA ALA A 99 4.17 0.05 -20.91
C ALA A 99 3.48 -0.87 -19.91
N PHE A 100 2.14 -0.85 -19.86
CA PHE A 100 1.31 -1.67 -18.99
C PHE A 100 0.21 -2.35 -19.81
N ASP A 101 -0.08 -3.59 -19.48
CA ASP A 101 -1.29 -4.25 -19.94
C ASP A 101 -2.48 -3.67 -19.16
N GLU A 102 -3.34 -2.92 -19.84
CA GLU A 102 -4.60 -2.44 -19.26
C GLU A 102 -5.55 -3.63 -19.08
N ASP A 103 -5.67 -4.11 -17.86
CA ASP A 103 -6.62 -5.15 -17.44
C ASP A 103 -7.72 -4.54 -16.56
N PRO A 104 -8.94 -4.34 -17.08
CA PRO A 104 -10.05 -3.80 -16.32
C PRO A 104 -10.42 -4.64 -15.09
N VAL A 105 -10.18 -5.96 -15.12
CA VAL A 105 -10.47 -6.85 -13.97
C VAL A 105 -9.50 -6.55 -12.84
N ARG A 106 -8.21 -6.47 -13.15
CA ARG A 106 -7.18 -6.08 -12.19
C ARG A 106 -7.43 -4.67 -11.61
N GLY A 107 -7.90 -3.74 -12.44
CA GLY A 107 -8.30 -2.41 -11.96
C GLY A 107 -9.47 -2.45 -10.97
N ALA A 108 -10.46 -3.32 -11.19
CA ALA A 108 -11.56 -3.51 -10.24
C ALA A 108 -11.09 -4.19 -8.94
N GLU A 109 -10.19 -5.17 -9.03
CA GLU A 109 -9.57 -5.79 -7.86
C GLU A 109 -8.76 -4.79 -7.02
N ASP A 110 -8.06 -3.86 -7.67
CA ASP A 110 -7.34 -2.77 -6.99
C ASP A 110 -8.31 -1.91 -6.17
N VAL A 111 -9.46 -1.53 -6.74
CA VAL A 111 -10.49 -0.74 -6.03
C VAL A 111 -11.03 -1.48 -4.82
N LEU A 112 -11.35 -2.77 -4.95
CA LEU A 112 -11.86 -3.58 -3.84
C LEU A 112 -10.84 -3.72 -2.69
N ILE A 113 -9.55 -3.86 -3.04
CA ILE A 113 -8.47 -3.89 -2.05
C ILE A 113 -8.35 -2.55 -1.32
N VAL A 114 -8.43 -1.43 -2.04
CA VAL A 114 -8.36 -0.08 -1.43
C VAL A 114 -9.52 0.13 -0.44
N GLU A 115 -10.75 -0.25 -0.80
CA GLU A 115 -11.89 -0.15 0.12
C GLU A 115 -11.73 -1.03 1.35
N ARG A 116 -11.24 -2.28 1.20
CA ARG A 116 -10.96 -3.15 2.34
C ARG A 116 -9.87 -2.57 3.27
N ILE A 117 -8.81 -1.99 2.70
CA ILE A 117 -7.77 -1.31 3.48
C ILE A 117 -8.35 -0.09 4.21
N LYS A 118 -9.23 0.67 3.55
CA LYS A 118 -9.91 1.82 4.15
C LYS A 118 -10.74 1.41 5.36
N GLU A 119 -11.51 0.33 5.26
CA GLU A 119 -12.25 -0.23 6.40
C GLU A 119 -11.30 -0.66 7.54
N MET A 120 -10.19 -1.34 7.23
CA MET A 120 -9.23 -1.76 8.25
C MET A 120 -8.56 -0.58 8.97
N LEU A 121 -8.23 0.48 8.24
CA LEU A 121 -7.48 1.62 8.75
C LEU A 121 -8.35 2.70 9.40
N LEU A 122 -9.56 2.92 8.89
CA LEU A 122 -10.42 4.06 9.27
C LEU A 122 -11.80 3.64 9.82
N GLY A 123 -12.14 2.35 9.74
CA GLY A 123 -13.36 1.77 10.32
C GLY A 123 -13.26 1.42 11.80
#